data_AF-A0A7J4QYY8-F1
#
_entry.id   AF-A0A7J4QYY8-F1
#
_cell.length_a   1.000
_cell.length_b   1.000
_cell.length_c   1.000
_cell.angle_alpha   90.00
_cell.angle_beta   90.00
_cell.angle_gamma   90.00
#
_symmetry.space_group_name_H-M   'P 1'
#
loop_
_entity.id
_entity.type
_entity.pdbx_description
1 polymer ?
#
loop_
_entity_poly.entity_id
_entity_poly.type
_entity_poly.pdbx_seq_one_letter_code
_entity_poly.pdbx_strand_id
1 'polypeptide(L)'
;ELQSPPTSGTIPLTWSVGCLPPQGVDATEKESSVKWMIVDGLGPEPQEVQTPRPGSVLTAEEHEVTIVLSEEGGIDFESLRLAWWVEDTVTGEFIRGGDSPFLLQGTEISGLNLIGTGTMDLSVITDDMLIDRFTVYVLIEGRDLAGNLVLGGEGQSAGNAVTSWLMQWRQPKFELDTPAMEYSRLNLQTGDSTAVQIFVKNVGDLDGTTSATISVVRADGTSEILRQTEIDVAEKGLGTILIDWAPEQQGLQWIEVVLDSGATGIGPSVDVRPQSDPSFTEAVFGDVNPVLGAIGALLGLSIILALLLMARNATVRRGAKSEYEWDEYSDYLDEDEDDYVDEDDDLALNEPINDSAPVETASVQPASTAQATTADGWTQGSDGIWWWQNQQDGSWWYKDANGEILQYK
;
A
#
# COMPACT_ATOMS: atom_id res chain seq x y z
N GLU A 1 37.03 59.49 -40.14
CA GLU A 1 36.57 58.45 -39.21
C GLU A 1 35.42 59.04 -38.41
N LEU A 2 34.23 58.45 -38.48
CA LEU A 2 33.10 58.86 -37.64
C LEU A 2 33.19 58.03 -36.36
N GLN A 3 33.30 58.68 -35.21
CA GLN A 3 33.24 58.01 -33.91
C GLN A 3 31.86 58.25 -33.30
N SER A 4 31.23 57.19 -32.81
CA SER A 4 30.00 57.32 -32.06
C SER A 4 30.28 58.04 -30.73
N PRO A 5 29.30 58.79 -30.22
CA PRO A 5 29.35 59.36 -28.88
C PRO A 5 29.58 58.25 -27.82
N PRO A 6 30.37 58.51 -26.77
CA PRO A 6 30.73 57.50 -25.77
C PRO A 6 29.62 57.24 -24.74
N THR A 7 28.51 57.98 -24.79
CA THR A 7 27.43 57.91 -23.81
C THR A 7 26.11 57.66 -24.53
N SER A 8 25.28 56.79 -23.96
CA SER A 8 23.92 56.55 -24.45
C SER A 8 23.09 57.83 -24.43
N GLY A 9 22.19 57.96 -25.39
CA GLY A 9 21.27 59.08 -25.46
C GLY A 9 20.74 59.37 -26.86
N THR A 10 19.71 60.20 -26.88
CA THR A 10 19.06 60.65 -28.11
C THR A 10 19.70 61.95 -28.58
N ILE A 11 20.44 61.87 -29.68
CA ILE A 11 21.29 62.96 -30.18
C ILE A 11 20.67 63.55 -31.45
N PRO A 12 20.39 64.87 -31.48
CA PRO A 12 19.87 65.52 -32.66
C PRO A 12 20.98 65.69 -33.69
N LEU A 13 20.75 65.13 -34.87
CA LEU A 13 21.52 65.40 -36.08
C LEU A 13 20.85 66.54 -36.85
N THR A 14 21.60 67.64 -36.98
CA THR A 14 21.24 68.73 -37.89
C THR A 14 22.11 68.65 -39.14
N TRP A 15 21.54 69.01 -40.28
CA TRP A 15 22.25 69.05 -41.55
C TRP A 15 22.02 70.41 -42.22
N SER A 16 22.91 70.75 -43.14
CA SER A 16 22.82 71.95 -43.97
C SER A 16 23.39 71.64 -45.34
N VAL A 17 22.94 72.38 -46.35
CA VAL A 17 23.40 72.17 -47.72
C VAL A 17 24.73 72.89 -47.92
N GLY A 18 25.80 72.12 -48.12
CA GLY A 18 27.10 72.65 -48.52
C GLY A 18 27.16 73.03 -50.01
N CYS A 19 28.11 73.89 -50.39
CA CYS A 19 28.40 74.23 -51.80
C CYS A 19 27.24 74.87 -52.59
N LEU A 20 26.49 75.76 -51.95
CA LEU A 20 25.48 76.55 -52.65
C LEU A 20 26.11 77.51 -53.67
N PRO A 21 25.47 77.73 -54.85
CA PRO A 21 25.92 78.74 -55.81
C PRO A 21 25.83 80.15 -55.20
N PRO A 22 26.44 81.18 -55.82
CA PRO A 22 26.50 82.54 -55.25
C PRO A 22 25.15 83.22 -54.95
N GLN A 23 24.03 82.66 -55.46
CA GLN A 23 22.65 83.11 -55.22
C GLN A 23 21.78 82.01 -54.58
N GLY A 24 22.37 80.91 -54.13
CA GLY A 24 21.66 79.82 -53.49
C GLY A 24 21.35 80.16 -52.04
N VAL A 25 20.10 79.94 -51.62
CA VAL A 25 19.64 80.09 -50.24
C VAL A 25 19.36 78.69 -49.69
N ASP A 26 19.99 78.34 -48.57
CA ASP A 26 19.63 77.13 -47.83
C ASP A 26 18.25 77.33 -47.19
N ALA A 27 17.24 76.61 -47.68
CA ALA A 27 15.89 76.62 -47.13
C ALA A 27 15.69 75.57 -46.03
N THR A 28 16.75 74.87 -45.62
CA THR A 28 16.69 73.87 -44.54
C THR A 28 16.42 74.56 -43.21
N GLU A 29 15.21 74.37 -42.70
CA GLU A 29 14.81 74.88 -41.40
C GLU A 29 15.37 73.97 -40.30
N LYS A 30 16.38 74.48 -39.57
CA LYS A 30 17.14 73.72 -38.57
C LYS A 30 16.29 73.19 -37.42
N GLU A 31 15.13 73.80 -37.17
CA GLU A 31 14.21 73.41 -36.10
C GLU A 31 13.28 72.26 -36.51
N SER A 32 12.93 72.14 -37.80
CA SER A 32 12.04 71.09 -38.32
C SER A 32 12.78 69.96 -39.04
N SER A 33 14.03 70.19 -39.46
CA SER A 33 14.87 69.23 -40.18
C SER A 33 15.86 68.50 -39.26
N VAL A 34 15.38 68.05 -38.10
CA VAL A 34 16.18 67.27 -37.14
C VAL A 34 15.97 65.79 -37.40
N LYS A 35 17.05 65.06 -37.62
CA LYS A 35 17.04 63.59 -37.51
C LYS A 35 17.58 63.22 -36.14
N TRP A 36 17.08 62.13 -35.56
CA TRP A 36 17.56 61.67 -34.26
C TRP A 36 18.41 60.42 -34.46
N MET A 37 19.54 60.38 -33.77
CA MET A 37 20.33 59.17 -33.57
C MET A 37 20.11 58.74 -32.13
N ILE A 38 19.67 57.51 -31.92
CA ILE A 38 19.64 56.90 -30.60
C ILE A 38 20.93 56.11 -30.48
N VAL A 39 21.75 56.46 -29.49
CA VAL A 39 22.93 55.67 -29.12
C VAL A 39 22.52 54.91 -27.88
N ASP A 40 22.47 53.58 -27.98
CA ASP A 40 22.22 52.71 -26.84
C ASP A 40 23.44 51.83 -26.56
N GLY A 41 23.78 51.71 -25.28
CA GLY A 41 24.91 50.93 -24.79
C GLY A 41 24.50 49.91 -23.72
N LEU A 42 23.21 49.82 -23.39
CA LEU A 42 22.66 48.80 -22.52
C LEU A 42 21.71 47.94 -23.35
N GLY A 43 21.69 46.64 -23.08
CA GLY A 43 20.72 45.75 -23.70
C GLY A 43 19.44 45.66 -22.89
N PRO A 44 18.43 44.95 -23.42
CA PRO A 44 17.15 44.81 -22.76
C PRO A 44 17.29 44.15 -21.38
N GLU A 45 16.67 44.74 -20.37
CA GLU A 45 16.77 44.27 -18.98
C GLU A 45 15.48 43.59 -18.51
N PRO A 46 15.52 42.33 -18.06
CA PRO A 46 14.40 41.69 -17.37
C PRO A 46 14.14 42.33 -16.01
N GLN A 47 12.96 42.92 -15.84
CA GLN A 47 12.56 43.61 -14.60
C GLN A 47 11.76 42.71 -13.67
N GLU A 48 10.80 41.95 -14.21
CA GLU A 48 9.85 41.18 -13.40
C GLU A 48 9.44 39.89 -14.11
N VAL A 49 9.34 38.80 -13.35
CA VAL A 49 8.78 37.53 -13.81
C VAL A 49 7.35 37.39 -13.30
N GLN A 50 6.39 37.36 -14.21
CA GLN A 50 4.96 37.26 -13.87
C GLN A 50 4.48 35.81 -13.78
N THR A 51 4.92 34.96 -14.71
CA THR A 51 4.48 33.55 -14.79
C THR A 51 5.63 32.68 -15.26
N PRO A 52 5.82 31.47 -14.70
CA PRO A 52 5.25 30.99 -13.45
C PRO A 52 5.62 31.88 -12.26
N ARG A 53 4.81 31.84 -11.19
CA ARG A 53 5.05 32.68 -10.01
C ARG A 53 6.44 32.38 -9.44
N PRO A 54 7.26 33.38 -9.10
CA PRO A 54 8.55 33.14 -8.44
C PRO A 54 8.39 32.28 -7.18
N GLY A 55 9.23 31.23 -7.06
CA GLY A 55 9.19 30.28 -5.95
C GLY A 55 8.09 29.21 -6.02
N SER A 56 7.31 29.16 -7.10
CA SER A 56 6.42 28.01 -7.36
C SER A 56 7.23 26.75 -7.71
N VAL A 57 6.61 25.59 -7.48
CA VAL A 57 7.15 24.27 -7.86
C VAL A 57 6.50 23.85 -9.17
N LEU A 58 7.30 23.51 -10.17
CA LEU A 58 6.82 23.18 -11.51
C LEU A 58 6.63 21.68 -11.70
N THR A 59 5.52 21.30 -12.34
CA THR A 59 5.28 19.94 -12.85
C THR A 59 6.02 19.72 -14.17
N ALA A 60 6.26 18.47 -14.54
CA ALA A 60 6.85 18.09 -15.84
C ALA A 60 5.83 18.20 -16.99
N GLU A 61 5.30 19.39 -17.18
CA GLU A 61 4.30 19.75 -18.19
C GLU A 61 4.76 21.00 -18.95
N GLU A 62 3.97 21.45 -19.92
CA GLU A 62 4.19 22.71 -20.62
C GLU A 62 3.76 23.91 -19.74
N HIS A 63 4.65 24.89 -19.60
CA HIS A 63 4.39 26.12 -18.82
C HIS A 63 4.56 27.36 -19.69
N GLU A 64 3.64 28.31 -19.57
CA GLU A 64 3.81 29.65 -20.14
C GLU A 64 4.73 30.47 -19.24
N VAL A 65 5.72 31.13 -19.85
CA VAL A 65 6.66 32.02 -19.16
C VAL A 65 6.41 33.45 -19.62
N THR A 66 6.07 34.32 -18.67
CA THR A 66 5.78 35.74 -18.90
C THR A 66 6.74 36.60 -18.12
N ILE A 67 7.51 37.43 -18.83
CA ILE A 67 8.56 38.28 -18.26
C ILE A 67 8.41 39.70 -18.79
N VAL A 68 8.55 40.68 -17.90
CA VAL A 68 8.57 42.10 -18.23
C VAL A 68 10.00 42.54 -18.49
N LEU A 69 10.24 43.10 -19.66
CA LEU A 69 11.51 43.68 -20.10
C LEU A 69 11.42 45.21 -20.07
N SER A 70 12.54 45.87 -19.78
CA SER A 70 12.73 47.31 -19.92
C SER A 70 13.79 47.57 -20.98
N GLU A 71 13.46 48.38 -21.98
CA GLU A 71 14.32 48.68 -23.12
C GLU A 71 13.97 50.05 -23.72
N GLU A 72 14.91 50.99 -23.79
CA GLU A 72 14.64 52.36 -24.29
C GLU A 72 15.05 52.56 -25.76
N GLY A 73 16.13 51.92 -26.23
CA GLY A 73 16.67 52.02 -27.59
C GLY A 73 15.92 51.17 -28.62
N GLY A 74 15.16 50.19 -28.15
CA GLY A 74 14.23 49.41 -28.92
C GLY A 74 14.74 47.99 -29.18
N ILE A 75 13.87 47.00 -29.02
CA ILE A 75 14.20 45.59 -29.05
C ILE A 75 14.05 45.00 -30.46
N ASP A 76 14.98 44.12 -30.86
CA ASP A 76 14.84 43.30 -32.07
C ASP A 76 13.94 42.11 -31.74
N PHE A 77 12.62 42.32 -31.80
CA PHE A 77 11.62 41.32 -31.39
C PHE A 77 11.68 40.01 -32.18
N GLU A 78 12.24 40.02 -33.41
CA GLU A 78 12.42 38.80 -34.20
C GLU A 78 13.57 37.92 -33.66
N SER A 79 14.52 38.54 -32.96
CA SER A 79 15.66 37.84 -32.35
C SER A 79 15.35 37.15 -31.03
N LEU A 80 14.20 37.47 -30.41
CA LEU A 80 13.89 37.02 -29.05
C LEU A 80 13.54 35.53 -29.01
N ARG A 81 14.22 34.82 -28.11
CA ARG A 81 14.03 33.40 -27.79
C ARG A 81 14.00 33.24 -26.28
N LEU A 82 13.16 32.33 -25.81
CA LEU A 82 13.17 31.84 -24.44
C LEU A 82 14.00 30.56 -24.44
N ALA A 83 15.15 30.56 -23.79
CA ALA A 83 15.96 29.38 -23.58
C ALA A 83 15.76 28.89 -22.14
N TRP A 84 15.73 27.58 -21.95
CA TRP A 84 15.58 26.99 -20.63
C TRP A 84 16.42 25.72 -20.51
N TRP A 85 16.84 25.43 -19.28
CA TRP A 85 17.52 24.19 -18.97
C TRP A 85 17.21 23.72 -17.55
N VAL A 86 17.44 22.44 -17.31
CA VAL A 86 17.17 21.76 -16.05
C VAL A 86 18.49 21.22 -15.53
N GLU A 87 18.76 21.50 -14.27
CA GLU A 87 19.92 20.99 -13.55
C GLU A 87 19.49 20.19 -12.33
N ASP A 88 20.28 19.19 -11.95
CA ASP A 88 20.19 18.56 -10.63
C ASP A 88 20.56 19.57 -9.54
N THR A 89 19.64 19.79 -8.60
CA THR A 89 19.79 20.77 -7.53
C THR A 89 20.97 20.44 -6.60
N VAL A 90 21.33 19.16 -6.48
CA VAL A 90 22.41 18.67 -5.60
C VAL A 90 23.74 18.63 -6.34
N THR A 91 23.78 18.11 -7.56
CA THR A 91 25.04 17.89 -8.30
C THR A 91 25.39 19.05 -9.24
N GLY A 92 24.41 19.85 -9.66
CA GLY A 92 24.57 20.88 -10.70
C GLY A 92 24.77 20.32 -12.11
N GLU A 93 24.45 19.04 -12.33
CA GLU A 93 24.57 18.42 -13.64
C GLU A 93 23.45 18.88 -14.58
N PHE A 94 23.79 19.21 -15.81
CA PHE A 94 22.82 19.51 -16.87
C PHE A 94 22.05 18.24 -17.25
N ILE A 95 20.72 18.32 -17.16
CA ILE A 95 19.83 17.20 -17.44
C ILE A 95 19.20 17.35 -18.83
N ARG A 96 18.48 18.44 -19.07
CA ARG A 96 17.78 18.74 -20.34
C ARG A 96 17.72 20.25 -20.56
N GLY A 97 17.40 20.64 -21.78
CA GLY A 97 17.08 22.03 -22.10
C GLY A 97 16.34 22.13 -23.41
N GLY A 98 15.86 23.32 -23.69
CA GLY A 98 15.13 23.64 -24.90
C GLY A 98 15.03 25.13 -25.12
N ASP A 99 14.47 25.50 -26.26
CA ASP A 99 14.23 26.88 -26.63
C ASP A 99 12.85 27.04 -27.28
N SER A 100 12.28 28.22 -27.16
CA SER A 100 11.04 28.61 -27.81
C SER A 100 11.11 30.05 -28.32
N PRO A 101 10.25 30.45 -29.27
CA PRO A 101 9.99 31.85 -29.52
C PRO A 101 9.58 32.60 -28.25
N PHE A 102 10.08 33.83 -28.08
CA PHE A 102 9.63 34.75 -27.04
C PHE A 102 8.99 35.95 -27.73
N LEU A 103 7.69 36.13 -27.53
CA LEU A 103 6.86 37.06 -28.28
C LEU A 103 6.46 38.24 -27.41
N LEU A 104 6.65 39.46 -27.90
CA LEU A 104 6.19 40.65 -27.20
C LEU A 104 4.68 40.83 -27.34
N GLN A 105 4.05 41.21 -26.25
CA GLN A 105 2.64 41.57 -26.22
C GLN A 105 2.46 43.00 -26.71
N GLY A 106 1.80 43.14 -27.85
CA GLY A 106 1.53 44.45 -28.47
C GLY A 106 2.47 44.76 -29.63
N THR A 107 2.59 46.03 -29.96
CA THR A 107 3.42 46.52 -31.09
C THR A 107 4.54 47.45 -30.63
N GLU A 108 4.68 47.65 -29.33
CA GLU A 108 5.73 48.48 -28.75
C GLU A 108 7.02 47.67 -28.71
N ILE A 109 8.10 48.29 -29.20
CA ILE A 109 9.45 47.70 -29.19
C ILE A 109 10.38 48.42 -28.22
N SER A 110 9.94 49.51 -27.61
CA SER A 110 10.69 50.31 -26.64
C SER A 110 9.75 50.77 -25.54
N GLY A 111 10.16 50.65 -24.29
CA GLY A 111 9.43 51.07 -23.10
C GLY A 111 10.01 50.40 -21.85
N LEU A 112 9.57 50.87 -20.69
CA LEU A 112 9.97 50.31 -19.40
C LEU A 112 9.20 49.03 -19.02
N ASN A 113 8.12 48.72 -19.75
CA ASN A 113 7.20 47.62 -19.47
C ASN A 113 6.83 46.87 -20.76
N LEU A 114 7.80 46.22 -21.38
CA LEU A 114 7.59 45.35 -22.52
C LEU A 114 7.30 43.93 -22.01
N ILE A 115 6.04 43.50 -22.09
CA ILE A 115 5.65 42.17 -21.64
C ILE A 115 5.95 41.18 -22.77
N GLY A 116 6.76 40.17 -22.50
CA GLY A 116 6.99 39.07 -23.42
C GLY A 116 6.51 37.73 -22.86
N THR A 117 6.03 36.88 -23.75
CA THR A 117 5.55 35.53 -23.45
C THR A 117 6.30 34.48 -24.27
N GLY A 118 6.68 33.40 -23.63
CA GLY A 118 7.25 32.23 -24.28
C GLY A 118 6.70 30.95 -23.65
N THR A 119 7.06 29.81 -24.22
CA THR A 119 6.53 28.52 -23.78
C THR A 119 7.68 27.59 -23.45
N MET A 120 7.65 27.02 -22.25
CA MET A 120 8.66 26.11 -21.74
C MET A 120 8.05 24.71 -21.63
N ASP A 121 8.48 23.80 -22.50
CA ASP A 121 8.01 22.42 -22.51
C ASP A 121 8.88 21.52 -21.61
N LEU A 122 8.44 21.29 -20.37
CA LEU A 122 9.11 20.37 -19.45
C LEU A 122 8.63 18.93 -19.56
N SER A 123 7.76 18.61 -20.53
CA SER A 123 7.25 17.24 -20.75
C SER A 123 8.34 16.26 -21.19
N VAL A 124 9.54 16.77 -21.54
CA VAL A 124 10.73 15.96 -21.79
C VAL A 124 11.31 15.31 -20.53
N ILE A 125 10.92 15.79 -19.34
CA ILE A 125 11.29 15.22 -18.04
C ILE A 125 10.27 14.15 -17.69
N THR A 126 10.73 12.91 -17.51
CA THR A 126 9.83 11.80 -17.14
C THR A 126 9.63 11.73 -15.64
N ASP A 127 8.52 11.15 -15.21
CA ASP A 127 8.20 10.92 -13.80
C ASP A 127 9.32 10.16 -13.04
N ASP A 128 9.96 9.18 -13.70
CA ASP A 128 11.09 8.43 -13.13
C ASP A 128 12.33 9.30 -12.88
N MET A 129 12.49 10.41 -13.61
CA MET A 129 13.61 11.33 -13.38
C MET A 129 13.35 12.19 -12.15
N LEU A 130 12.08 12.50 -11.84
CA LEU A 130 11.68 13.35 -10.71
C LEU A 130 11.90 12.69 -9.33
N ILE A 131 12.51 11.51 -9.30
CA ILE A 131 13.08 10.90 -8.09
C ILE A 131 14.19 11.78 -7.52
N ASP A 132 14.93 12.45 -8.39
CA ASP A 132 15.94 13.44 -8.02
C ASP A 132 15.36 14.85 -7.95
N ARG A 133 16.04 15.74 -7.23
CA ARG A 133 15.62 17.15 -7.13
C ARG A 133 16.19 17.93 -8.30
N PHE A 134 15.31 18.58 -9.07
CA PHE A 134 15.73 19.42 -10.18
C PHE A 134 15.36 20.89 -9.98
N THR A 135 16.19 21.75 -10.55
CA THR A 135 15.95 23.19 -10.70
C THR A 135 15.93 23.52 -12.19
N VAL A 136 14.87 24.20 -12.62
CA VAL A 136 14.76 24.75 -13.98
C VAL A 136 15.24 26.19 -13.96
N TYR A 137 16.07 26.54 -14.93
CA TYR A 137 16.56 27.88 -15.18
C TYR A 137 16.03 28.37 -16.53
N VAL A 138 15.73 29.66 -16.60
CA VAL A 138 15.29 30.31 -17.83
C VAL A 138 16.18 31.49 -18.13
N LEU A 139 16.52 31.66 -19.41
CA LEU A 139 17.24 32.78 -20.00
C LEU A 139 16.41 33.33 -21.17
N ILE A 140 16.47 34.64 -21.37
CA ILE A 140 15.97 35.25 -22.61
C ILE A 140 17.18 35.56 -23.48
N GLU A 141 17.21 34.97 -24.67
CA GLU A 141 18.21 35.27 -25.69
C GLU A 141 17.65 36.26 -26.72
N GLY A 142 18.51 37.10 -27.26
CA GLY A 142 18.17 38.08 -28.27
C GLY A 142 19.00 39.34 -28.13
N ARG A 143 18.59 40.39 -28.84
CA ARG A 143 19.29 41.67 -28.84
C ARG A 143 18.34 42.86 -29.00
N ASP A 144 18.84 44.04 -28.71
CA ASP A 144 18.21 45.29 -29.12
C ASP A 144 18.55 45.63 -30.60
N LEU A 145 18.02 46.76 -31.08
CA LEU A 145 18.31 47.32 -32.40
C LEU A 145 19.75 47.87 -32.52
N ALA A 146 20.41 48.14 -31.39
CA ALA A 146 21.80 48.60 -31.33
C ALA A 146 22.82 47.44 -31.32
N GLY A 147 22.37 46.20 -31.16
CA GLY A 147 23.17 44.98 -31.10
C GLY A 147 23.60 44.54 -29.69
N ASN A 148 23.12 45.20 -28.63
CA ASN A 148 23.37 44.77 -27.25
C ASN A 148 22.50 43.55 -26.92
N LEU A 149 23.07 42.58 -26.21
CA LEU A 149 22.39 41.34 -25.83
C LEU A 149 21.47 41.58 -24.64
N VAL A 150 20.39 40.79 -24.56
CA VAL A 150 19.50 40.76 -23.39
C VAL A 150 20.28 40.40 -22.13
N LEU A 151 20.05 41.15 -21.06
CA LEU A 151 20.68 40.96 -19.77
C LEU A 151 20.06 39.79 -18.99
N GLY A 152 20.80 39.25 -18.03
CA GLY A 152 20.28 38.27 -17.06
C GLY A 152 19.41 38.93 -15.99
N GLY A 153 18.92 38.14 -15.04
CA GLY A 153 18.09 38.64 -13.94
C GLY A 153 18.82 39.72 -13.13
N GLU A 154 18.08 40.73 -12.66
CA GLU A 154 18.63 41.85 -11.88
C GLU A 154 19.77 42.61 -12.60
N GLY A 155 19.72 42.68 -13.94
CA GLY A 155 20.71 43.41 -14.75
C GLY A 155 22.07 42.71 -14.83
N GLN A 156 22.14 41.41 -14.53
CA GLN A 156 23.35 40.62 -14.71
C GLN A 156 23.79 40.57 -16.19
N SER A 157 25.05 40.22 -16.43
CA SER A 157 25.56 40.10 -17.79
C SER A 157 24.76 39.09 -18.62
N ALA A 158 24.67 39.34 -19.93
CA ALA A 158 24.01 38.44 -20.87
C ALA A 158 24.52 37.00 -20.75
N GLY A 159 23.61 36.04 -20.87
CA GLY A 159 23.88 34.60 -20.72
C GLY A 159 23.67 34.04 -19.30
N ASN A 160 23.38 34.88 -18.31
CA ASN A 160 22.95 34.42 -16.98
C ASN A 160 21.43 34.22 -16.94
N ALA A 161 20.98 33.23 -16.17
CA ALA A 161 19.56 32.98 -15.99
C ALA A 161 18.82 34.23 -15.50
N VAL A 162 17.62 34.46 -16.05
CA VAL A 162 16.68 35.47 -15.58
C VAL A 162 16.07 35.04 -14.25
N THR A 163 15.73 33.76 -14.14
CA THR A 163 15.10 33.20 -12.94
C THR A 163 15.22 31.68 -12.91
N SER A 164 14.78 31.09 -11.81
CA SER A 164 14.80 29.64 -11.60
C SER A 164 13.63 29.16 -10.75
N TRP A 165 13.16 27.94 -11.01
CA TRP A 165 12.12 27.27 -10.23
C TRP A 165 12.54 25.86 -9.85
N LEU A 166 12.04 25.38 -8.70
CA LEU A 166 12.19 23.97 -8.33
C LEU A 166 11.16 23.14 -9.10
N MET A 167 11.55 21.94 -9.53
CA MET A 167 10.60 20.97 -10.06
C MET A 167 9.97 20.14 -8.94
N GLN A 168 8.84 19.52 -9.24
CA GLN A 168 8.21 18.53 -8.37
C GLN A 168 9.22 17.41 -8.07
N TRP A 169 9.32 17.04 -6.81
CA TRP A 169 10.20 15.98 -6.35
C TRP A 169 9.35 14.83 -5.81
N ARG A 170 9.47 13.67 -6.45
CA ARG A 170 8.69 12.47 -6.13
C ARG A 170 9.50 11.57 -5.22
N GLN A 171 8.92 11.21 -4.08
CA GLN A 171 9.50 10.28 -3.13
C GLN A 171 8.45 9.36 -2.56
N PRO A 172 8.80 8.10 -2.25
CA PRO A 172 7.95 7.25 -1.45
C PRO A 172 7.91 7.79 -0.02
N LYS A 173 6.74 7.76 0.60
CA LYS A 173 6.57 8.19 1.99
C LYS A 173 5.61 7.23 2.68
N PHE A 174 6.10 6.51 3.68
CA PHE A 174 5.32 5.48 4.36
C PHE A 174 4.82 5.95 5.72
N GLU A 175 3.54 5.72 5.95
CA GLU A 175 2.85 5.94 7.21
C GLU A 175 2.06 4.67 7.56
N LEU A 176 1.71 4.50 8.83
CA LEU A 176 0.82 3.42 9.26
C LEU A 176 -0.63 3.86 9.13
N ASP A 177 -1.51 2.95 8.71
CA ASP A 177 -2.93 3.28 8.60
C ASP A 177 -3.58 3.43 9.99
N THR A 178 -4.83 3.87 10.03
CA THR A 178 -5.61 3.94 11.27
C THR A 178 -6.86 3.07 11.14
N PRO A 179 -6.95 1.92 11.83
CA PRO A 179 -6.00 1.38 12.80
C PRO A 179 -4.70 0.86 12.15
N ALA A 180 -3.57 0.96 12.86
CA ALA A 180 -2.27 0.53 12.35
C ALA A 180 -2.16 -1.00 12.23
N MET A 181 -2.90 -1.73 13.08
CA MET A 181 -2.90 -3.19 13.08
C MET A 181 -4.18 -3.78 13.67
N GLU A 182 -4.51 -4.98 13.22
CA GLU A 182 -5.65 -5.78 13.66
C GLU A 182 -5.22 -7.20 14.03
N TYR A 183 -5.80 -7.74 15.12
CA TYR A 183 -5.52 -9.10 15.58
C TYR A 183 -6.73 -9.98 15.31
N SER A 184 -6.50 -11.17 14.78
CA SER A 184 -7.58 -12.14 14.51
C SER A 184 -8.24 -12.64 15.79
N ARG A 185 -7.48 -12.73 16.89
CA ARG A 185 -7.94 -13.14 18.22
C ARG A 185 -7.22 -12.35 19.31
N LEU A 186 -7.98 -11.94 20.33
CA LEU A 186 -7.48 -11.22 21.51
C LEU A 186 -7.49 -12.08 22.79
N ASN A 187 -8.22 -13.20 22.81
CA ASN A 187 -8.23 -14.12 23.96
C ASN A 187 -7.19 -15.21 23.72
N LEU A 188 -5.98 -15.04 24.27
CA LEU A 188 -4.86 -15.96 24.06
C LEU A 188 -4.43 -16.63 25.36
N GLN A 189 -4.10 -17.91 25.27
CA GLN A 189 -3.34 -18.62 26.30
C GLN A 189 -1.88 -18.74 25.86
N THR A 190 -0.98 -19.01 26.80
CA THR A 190 0.42 -19.35 26.47
C THR A 190 0.44 -20.53 25.49
N GLY A 191 1.11 -20.36 24.35
CA GLY A 191 1.18 -21.39 23.29
C GLY A 191 0.08 -21.31 22.22
N ASP A 192 -0.97 -20.49 22.41
CA ASP A 192 -1.90 -20.17 21.33
C ASP A 192 -1.21 -19.28 20.27
N SER A 193 -1.70 -19.33 19.03
CA SER A 193 -1.27 -18.41 17.96
C SER A 193 -2.42 -17.52 17.49
N THR A 194 -2.09 -16.28 17.14
CA THR A 194 -3.00 -15.31 16.53
C THR A 194 -2.35 -14.69 15.31
N ALA A 195 -3.12 -14.47 14.25
CA ALA A 195 -2.65 -13.75 13.07
C ALA A 195 -2.86 -12.24 13.27
N VAL A 196 -1.80 -11.49 12.98
CA VAL A 196 -1.70 -10.04 13.13
C VAL A 196 -1.54 -9.45 11.75
N GLN A 197 -2.44 -8.53 11.40
CA GLN A 197 -2.40 -7.77 10.16
C GLN A 197 -1.93 -6.36 10.48
N ILE A 198 -0.87 -5.91 9.82
CA ILE A 198 -0.34 -4.55 9.95
C ILE A 198 -0.55 -3.82 8.63
N PHE A 199 -1.10 -2.62 8.70
CA PHE A 199 -1.45 -1.82 7.53
C PHE A 199 -0.45 -0.68 7.35
N VAL A 200 0.30 -0.74 6.24
CA VAL A 200 1.30 0.25 5.85
C VAL A 200 0.80 0.98 4.62
N LYS A 201 0.68 2.29 4.68
CA LYS A 201 0.20 3.13 3.59
C LYS A 201 1.34 3.95 3.00
N ASN A 202 1.47 3.94 1.67
CA ASN A 202 2.35 4.88 0.97
C ASN A 202 1.54 6.15 0.67
N VAL A 203 1.89 7.26 1.32
CA VAL A 203 1.31 8.60 1.09
C VAL A 203 2.17 9.43 0.14
N GLY A 204 3.28 8.87 -0.37
CA GLY A 204 4.16 9.51 -1.34
C GLY A 204 3.62 9.46 -2.77
N ASP A 205 4.37 10.09 -3.67
CA ASP A 205 4.08 10.19 -5.11
C ASP A 205 4.97 9.25 -5.96
N LEU A 206 5.57 8.24 -5.32
CA LEU A 206 6.38 7.21 -5.97
C LEU A 206 6.13 5.86 -5.29
N ASP A 207 6.21 4.78 -6.06
CA ASP A 207 6.36 3.43 -5.55
C ASP A 207 7.61 3.31 -4.68
N GLY A 208 7.58 2.45 -3.67
CA GLY A 208 8.79 2.15 -2.93
C GLY A 208 8.66 0.98 -1.98
N THR A 209 9.78 0.67 -1.36
CA THR A 209 9.93 -0.40 -0.38
C THR A 209 10.23 0.21 0.98
N THR A 210 9.59 -0.31 2.03
CA THR A 210 9.93 0.03 3.43
C THR A 210 10.20 -1.23 4.23
N SER A 211 11.16 -1.16 5.15
CA SER A 211 11.32 -2.19 6.17
C SER A 211 10.43 -1.87 7.38
N ALA A 212 9.85 -2.91 7.96
CA ALA A 212 9.07 -2.85 9.18
C ALA A 212 9.72 -3.79 10.20
N THR A 213 9.99 -3.26 11.39
CA THR A 213 10.45 -4.03 12.55
C THR A 213 9.27 -4.21 13.49
N ILE A 214 8.89 -5.47 13.72
CA ILE A 214 7.76 -5.84 14.56
C ILE A 214 8.30 -6.43 15.85
N SER A 215 7.94 -5.83 16.97
CA SER A 215 8.31 -6.28 18.30
C SER A 215 7.08 -6.51 19.18
N VAL A 216 7.16 -7.53 20.02
CA VAL A 216 6.25 -7.66 21.16
C VAL A 216 6.79 -6.85 22.33
N VAL A 217 5.93 -6.06 22.95
CA VAL A 217 6.22 -5.30 24.16
C VAL A 217 5.38 -5.85 25.29
N ARG A 218 6.05 -6.09 26.43
CA ARG A 218 5.43 -6.63 27.64
C ARG A 218 5.19 -5.52 28.64
N ALA A 219 4.28 -5.75 29.59
CA ALA A 219 3.98 -4.80 30.66
C ALA A 219 5.17 -4.45 31.58
N ASP A 220 6.20 -5.28 31.63
CA ASP A 220 7.45 -5.02 32.37
C ASP A 220 8.41 -4.07 31.64
N GLY A 221 8.05 -3.65 30.42
CA GLY A 221 8.86 -2.79 29.56
C GLY A 221 9.92 -3.54 28.75
N THR A 222 9.97 -4.86 28.82
CA THR A 222 10.83 -5.66 27.93
C THR A 222 10.20 -5.74 26.54
N SER A 223 11.04 -5.65 25.51
CA SER A 223 10.64 -5.84 24.13
C SER A 223 11.45 -6.94 23.46
N GLU A 224 10.82 -7.65 22.54
CA GLU A 224 11.43 -8.72 21.76
C GLU A 224 11.02 -8.58 20.30
N ILE A 225 11.99 -8.67 19.39
CA ILE A 225 11.73 -8.55 17.96
C ILE A 225 11.17 -9.88 17.46
N LEU A 226 9.93 -9.86 16.97
CA LEU A 226 9.28 -11.03 16.38
C LEU A 226 9.75 -11.26 14.94
N ARG A 227 9.80 -10.18 14.15
CA ARG A 227 10.14 -10.24 12.73
C ARG A 227 10.58 -8.88 12.22
N GLN A 228 11.51 -8.90 11.27
CA GLN A 228 11.80 -7.76 10.40
C GLN A 228 11.47 -8.19 8.97
N THR A 229 10.70 -7.39 8.25
CA THR A 229 10.29 -7.69 6.87
C THR A 229 10.26 -6.44 6.04
N GLU A 230 10.56 -6.59 4.76
CA GLU A 230 10.39 -5.54 3.75
C GLU A 230 9.03 -5.72 3.08
N ILE A 231 8.41 -4.60 2.70
CA ILE A 231 7.16 -4.57 1.95
C ILE A 231 7.24 -3.52 0.85
N ASP A 232 6.84 -3.92 -0.36
CA ASP A 232 6.67 -3.04 -1.51
C ASP A 232 5.25 -2.48 -1.50
N VAL A 233 5.11 -1.15 -1.53
CA VAL A 233 3.82 -0.47 -1.56
C VAL A 233 3.81 0.53 -2.70
N ALA A 234 2.90 0.33 -3.63
CA ALA A 234 2.68 1.23 -4.76
C ALA A 234 2.32 2.65 -4.29
N GLU A 235 2.50 3.64 -5.15
CA GLU A 235 2.11 5.03 -4.95
C GLU A 235 0.65 5.10 -4.47
N LYS A 236 0.41 5.84 -3.38
CA LYS A 236 -0.93 6.01 -2.78
C LYS A 236 -1.62 4.69 -2.38
N GLY A 237 -0.86 3.59 -2.35
CA GLY A 237 -1.34 2.25 -2.05
C GLY A 237 -1.31 1.89 -0.57
N LEU A 238 -1.85 0.72 -0.27
CA LEU A 238 -1.85 0.11 1.06
C LEU A 238 -1.24 -1.30 0.97
N GLY A 239 -0.16 -1.51 1.70
CA GLY A 239 0.48 -2.79 1.93
C GLY A 239 0.00 -3.42 3.23
N THR A 240 -0.12 -4.74 3.24
CA THR A 240 -0.48 -5.50 4.45
C THR A 240 0.62 -6.49 4.78
N ILE A 241 1.08 -6.46 6.03
CA ILE A 241 2.02 -7.45 6.57
C ILE A 241 1.22 -8.42 7.46
N LEU A 242 1.33 -9.72 7.18
CA LEU A 242 0.72 -10.78 7.98
C LEU A 242 1.80 -11.49 8.82
N ILE A 243 1.57 -11.58 10.13
CA ILE A 243 2.46 -12.26 11.07
C ILE A 243 1.65 -13.18 11.97
N ASP A 244 2.15 -14.39 12.20
CA ASP A 244 1.65 -15.29 13.22
C ASP A 244 2.38 -15.00 14.53
N TRP A 245 1.66 -14.52 15.53
CA TRP A 245 2.19 -14.23 16.86
C TRP A 245 1.69 -15.28 17.86
N ALA A 246 2.62 -15.93 18.55
CA ALA A 246 2.33 -16.85 19.65
C ALA A 246 3.03 -16.37 20.93
N PRO A 247 2.29 -15.89 21.95
CA PRO A 247 2.89 -15.40 23.18
C PRO A 247 3.47 -16.56 24.02
N GLU A 248 4.75 -16.42 24.41
CA GLU A 248 5.46 -17.40 25.23
C GLU A 248 5.32 -17.14 26.74
N GLN A 249 4.94 -15.93 27.12
CA GLN A 249 4.83 -15.50 28.51
C GLN A 249 3.40 -15.08 28.83
N GLN A 250 3.03 -15.15 30.11
CA GLN A 250 1.73 -14.71 30.62
C GLN A 250 1.72 -13.21 30.94
N GLY A 251 0.52 -12.61 30.92
CA GLY A 251 0.29 -11.20 31.26
C GLY A 251 0.05 -10.31 30.05
N LEU A 252 -0.06 -9.00 30.32
CA LEU A 252 -0.42 -7.98 29.32
C LEU A 252 0.73 -7.75 28.33
N GLN A 253 0.45 -7.93 27.05
CA GLN A 253 1.39 -7.76 25.94
C GLN A 253 0.70 -7.08 24.76
N TRP A 254 1.45 -6.36 23.96
CA TRP A 254 0.98 -5.78 22.70
C TRP A 254 2.09 -5.81 21.65
N ILE A 255 1.71 -5.65 20.39
CA ILE A 255 2.65 -5.56 19.29
C ILE A 255 2.88 -4.09 18.98
N GLU A 256 4.15 -3.76 18.78
CA GLU A 256 4.62 -2.48 18.30
C GLU A 256 5.31 -2.70 16.95
N VAL A 257 4.99 -1.84 15.99
CA VAL A 257 5.66 -1.81 14.70
C VAL A 257 6.38 -0.48 14.54
N VAL A 258 7.63 -0.55 14.08
CA VAL A 258 8.46 0.60 13.74
C VAL A 258 8.86 0.47 12.28
N LEU A 259 8.46 1.44 11.46
CA LEU A 259 8.91 1.55 10.07
C LEU A 259 10.30 2.20 10.01
N ASP A 260 11.04 1.96 8.94
CA ASP A 260 12.35 2.61 8.70
C ASP A 260 12.24 4.15 8.63
N SER A 261 11.07 4.66 8.23
CA SER A 261 10.75 6.09 8.25
C SER A 261 10.67 6.68 9.67
N GLY A 262 10.70 5.84 10.72
CA GLY A 262 10.53 6.20 12.11
C GLY A 262 9.06 6.27 12.58
N ALA A 263 8.10 5.99 11.70
CA ALA A 263 6.70 5.90 12.07
C ALA A 263 6.46 4.68 12.99
N THR A 264 5.78 4.89 14.12
CA THR A 264 5.48 3.84 15.09
C THR A 264 3.98 3.62 15.19
N GLY A 265 3.58 2.35 15.37
CA GLY A 265 2.19 1.96 15.56
C GLY A 265 2.07 0.95 16.67
N ILE A 266 1.04 1.12 17.50
CA ILE A 266 0.78 0.28 18.66
C ILE A 266 -0.54 -0.46 18.42
N GLY A 267 -0.51 -1.78 18.59
CA GLY A 267 -1.69 -2.61 18.46
C GLY A 267 -2.53 -2.71 19.72
N PRO A 268 -3.68 -3.39 19.62
CA PRO A 268 -4.49 -3.72 20.79
C PRO A 268 -3.67 -4.46 21.86
N SER A 269 -3.94 -4.16 23.12
CA SER A 269 -3.35 -4.90 24.24
C SER A 269 -4.09 -6.21 24.47
N VAL A 270 -3.33 -7.29 24.68
CA VAL A 270 -3.83 -8.65 24.90
C VAL A 270 -3.37 -9.16 26.26
N ASP A 271 -4.30 -9.71 27.03
CA ASP A 271 -4.03 -10.35 28.32
C ASP A 271 -3.86 -11.87 28.11
N VAL A 272 -2.61 -12.35 28.19
CA VAL A 272 -2.26 -13.75 27.94
C VAL A 272 -2.42 -14.57 29.22
N ARG A 273 -3.29 -15.58 29.16
CA ARG A 273 -3.58 -16.49 30.29
C ARG A 273 -2.63 -17.69 30.30
N PRO A 274 -2.35 -18.30 31.47
CA PRO A 274 -1.59 -19.54 31.51
C PRO A 274 -2.35 -20.66 30.78
N GLN A 275 -1.61 -21.51 30.08
CA GLN A 275 -2.16 -22.73 29.50
C GLN A 275 -2.71 -23.60 30.65
N SER A 276 -3.95 -24.05 30.53
CA SER A 276 -4.52 -24.95 31.53
C SER A 276 -3.88 -26.33 31.38
N ASP A 277 -3.04 -26.73 32.33
CA ASP A 277 -2.54 -28.11 32.37
C ASP A 277 -3.72 -29.06 32.62
N PRO A 278 -3.91 -30.10 31.79
CA PRO A 278 -4.95 -31.09 32.05
C PRO A 278 -4.71 -31.71 33.42
N SER A 279 -5.76 -31.78 34.23
CA SER A 279 -5.65 -32.41 35.55
C SER A 279 -5.17 -33.86 35.39
N PHE A 280 -4.41 -34.41 36.34
CA PHE A 280 -3.91 -35.79 36.27
C PHE A 280 -5.00 -36.82 35.95
N THR A 281 -6.22 -36.57 36.42
CA THR A 281 -7.44 -37.33 36.10
C THR A 281 -7.81 -37.28 34.62
N GLU A 282 -7.71 -36.13 33.98
CA GLU A 282 -8.03 -35.91 32.57
C GLU A 282 -6.95 -36.48 31.64
N ALA A 283 -5.68 -36.44 32.06
CA ALA A 283 -4.56 -37.04 31.33
C ALA A 283 -4.54 -38.57 31.36
N VAL A 284 -4.99 -39.20 32.46
CA VAL A 284 -4.96 -40.67 32.62
C VAL A 284 -6.26 -41.33 32.18
N PHE A 285 -7.39 -40.66 32.37
CA PHE A 285 -8.71 -41.25 32.13
C PHE A 285 -9.44 -40.62 30.92
N GLY A 286 -8.95 -39.51 30.36
CA GLY A 286 -9.67 -38.74 29.35
C GLY A 286 -10.93 -38.08 29.95
N ASP A 287 -11.84 -37.67 29.07
CA ASP A 287 -13.11 -37.02 29.44
C ASP A 287 -14.16 -38.04 29.95
N VAL A 288 -13.74 -39.00 30.79
CA VAL A 288 -14.66 -39.94 31.44
C VAL A 288 -15.07 -39.41 32.80
N ASN A 289 -16.38 -39.46 33.04
CA ASN A 289 -16.98 -39.09 34.31
C ASN A 289 -16.25 -39.83 35.46
N PRO A 290 -15.75 -39.13 36.50
CA PRO A 290 -14.98 -39.74 37.59
C PRO A 290 -15.73 -40.87 38.31
N VAL A 291 -17.06 -40.85 38.26
CA VAL A 291 -17.92 -41.93 38.79
C VAL A 291 -17.76 -43.22 37.99
N LEU A 292 -17.66 -43.14 36.66
CA LEU A 292 -17.48 -44.31 35.79
C LEU A 292 -16.06 -44.88 35.93
N GLY A 293 -15.05 -44.02 36.06
CA GLY A 293 -13.67 -44.44 36.36
C GLY A 293 -13.57 -45.21 37.68
N ALA A 294 -14.27 -44.74 38.72
CA ALA A 294 -14.32 -45.43 40.01
C ALA A 294 -15.01 -46.81 39.93
N ILE A 295 -16.08 -46.93 39.15
CA ILE A 295 -16.79 -48.20 38.93
C ILE A 295 -15.89 -49.19 38.17
N GLY A 296 -15.19 -48.73 37.13
CA GLY A 296 -14.23 -49.56 36.39
C GLY A 296 -13.08 -50.07 37.25
N ALA A 297 -12.52 -49.20 38.10
CA ALA A 297 -11.46 -49.58 39.05
C ALA A 297 -11.95 -50.62 40.07
N LEU A 298 -13.16 -50.46 40.61
CA LEU A 298 -13.76 -51.44 41.53
C LEU A 298 -14.01 -52.79 40.85
N LEU A 299 -14.48 -52.79 39.59
CA LEU A 299 -14.65 -54.00 38.79
C LEU A 299 -13.30 -54.71 38.57
N GLY A 300 -12.27 -53.99 38.16
CA GLY A 300 -10.92 -54.55 38.00
C GLY A 300 -10.39 -55.15 39.30
N LEU A 301 -10.56 -54.45 40.42
CA LEU A 301 -10.13 -54.94 41.74
C LEU A 301 -10.92 -56.18 42.16
N SER A 302 -12.22 -56.24 41.85
CA SER A 302 -13.06 -57.43 42.12
C SER A 302 -12.65 -58.66 41.31
N ILE A 303 -12.23 -58.48 40.05
CA ILE A 303 -11.75 -59.57 39.18
C ILE A 303 -10.43 -60.11 39.72
N ILE A 304 -9.52 -59.23 40.13
CA ILE A 304 -8.25 -59.62 40.76
C ILE A 304 -8.53 -60.38 42.07
N LEU A 305 -9.48 -59.90 42.88
CA LEU A 305 -9.87 -60.58 44.12
C LEU A 305 -10.47 -61.97 43.84
N ALA A 306 -11.31 -62.10 42.82
CA ALA A 306 -11.89 -63.37 42.40
C ALA A 306 -10.82 -64.35 41.89
N LEU A 307 -9.85 -63.88 41.09
CA LEU A 307 -8.71 -64.68 40.63
C LEU A 307 -7.83 -65.15 41.80
N LEU A 308 -7.58 -64.28 42.79
CA LEU A 308 -6.83 -64.63 43.99
C LEU A 308 -7.58 -65.66 44.86
N LEU A 309 -8.90 -65.54 44.99
CA LEU A 309 -9.73 -66.53 45.68
C LEU A 309 -9.76 -67.88 44.95
N MET A 310 -9.80 -67.88 43.61
CA MET A 310 -9.76 -69.08 42.81
C MET A 310 -8.39 -69.78 42.89
N ALA A 311 -7.29 -69.00 42.84
CA ALA A 311 -5.93 -69.51 43.05
C ALA A 311 -5.73 -70.10 44.45
N ARG A 312 -6.33 -69.49 45.48
CA ARG A 312 -6.36 -70.04 46.85
C ARG A 312 -7.14 -71.35 46.92
N ASN A 313 -8.30 -71.46 46.27
CA ASN A 313 -9.11 -72.67 46.32
C ASN A 313 -8.46 -73.83 45.54
N ALA A 314 -7.77 -73.54 44.44
CA ALA A 314 -7.03 -74.53 43.64
C ALA A 314 -5.79 -75.09 44.37
N THR A 315 -5.17 -74.30 45.26
CA THR A 315 -4.01 -74.72 46.04
C THR A 315 -4.39 -75.45 47.33
N VAL A 316 -5.55 -75.17 47.94
CA VAL A 316 -6.03 -75.88 49.15
C VAL A 316 -6.60 -77.27 48.85
N ARG A 317 -7.11 -77.54 47.63
CA ARG A 317 -7.65 -78.85 47.24
C ARG A 317 -6.62 -79.84 46.68
N ARG A 318 -5.34 -79.49 46.57
CA ARG A 318 -4.26 -80.40 46.14
C ARG A 318 -3.62 -81.15 47.33
N GLY A 319 -4.47 -81.80 48.13
CA GLY A 319 -4.05 -82.75 49.16
C GLY A 319 -4.63 -84.13 48.89
N ALA A 320 -3.78 -85.02 48.33
CA ALA A 320 -3.83 -86.49 48.34
C ALA A 320 -4.90 -87.26 47.51
N LYS A 321 -4.38 -87.97 46.46
CA LYS A 321 -4.78 -89.31 45.91
C LYS A 321 -6.15 -89.44 45.22
N SER A 322 -6.44 -90.31 44.24
CA SER A 322 -5.77 -91.13 43.19
C SER A 322 -6.90 -91.96 42.53
N GLU A 323 -6.89 -92.12 41.20
CA GLU A 323 -7.53 -93.21 40.39
C GLU A 323 -9.08 -93.37 40.40
N TYR A 324 -9.79 -93.19 39.26
CA TYR A 324 -10.21 -94.18 38.22
C TYR A 324 -11.27 -95.19 38.77
N GLU A 325 -12.36 -95.66 38.12
CA GLU A 325 -12.92 -95.62 36.76
C GLU A 325 -14.30 -96.34 36.73
N TRP A 326 -15.13 -96.03 35.71
CA TRP A 326 -16.16 -96.79 34.95
C TRP A 326 -17.21 -97.75 35.56
N ASP A 327 -18.44 -97.63 35.04
CA ASP A 327 -19.16 -98.63 34.20
C ASP A 327 -20.53 -97.99 33.85
N GLU A 328 -20.87 -97.56 32.64
CA GLU A 328 -20.93 -98.20 31.30
C GLU A 328 -22.11 -99.16 31.08
N TYR A 329 -22.62 -99.10 29.84
CA TYR A 329 -23.68 -99.83 29.13
C TYR A 329 -25.10 -99.24 29.25
N SER A 330 -25.60 -98.41 28.32
CA SER A 330 -25.74 -98.44 26.83
C SER A 330 -27.09 -98.99 26.37
N ASP A 331 -27.71 -98.19 25.50
CA ASP A 331 -28.73 -98.48 24.47
C ASP A 331 -30.08 -99.08 24.87
N TYR A 332 -31.17 -98.43 24.46
CA TYR A 332 -31.91 -98.71 23.21
C TYR A 332 -33.17 -97.82 23.16
N LEU A 333 -33.65 -97.59 21.93
CA LEU A 333 -34.82 -96.83 21.47
C LEU A 333 -34.54 -95.36 21.11
N ASP A 334 -34.85 -94.83 19.92
CA ASP A 334 -35.24 -95.27 18.56
C ASP A 334 -35.58 -93.92 17.86
N GLU A 335 -35.02 -93.60 16.69
CA GLU A 335 -35.71 -93.57 15.37
C GLU A 335 -36.87 -92.52 15.34
N ASP A 336 -36.92 -91.46 14.50
CA ASP A 336 -36.50 -91.23 13.12
C ASP A 336 -36.42 -89.71 12.85
N GLU A 337 -35.46 -89.22 12.05
CA GLU A 337 -35.71 -88.45 10.81
C GLU A 337 -34.38 -88.18 10.06
N ASP A 338 -34.05 -89.15 9.21
CA ASP A 338 -33.29 -89.09 7.95
C ASP A 338 -33.82 -87.96 7.03
N ASP A 339 -33.19 -87.41 6.00
CA ASP A 339 -31.93 -87.49 5.22
C ASP A 339 -32.00 -86.21 4.33
N TYR A 340 -30.96 -85.52 3.86
CA TYR A 340 -29.93 -85.86 2.85
C TYR A 340 -28.85 -84.74 2.97
N VAL A 341 -27.52 -84.95 3.04
CA VAL A 341 -26.56 -85.61 2.11
C VAL A 341 -26.42 -84.79 0.80
N ASP A 342 -25.27 -84.31 0.32
CA ASP A 342 -23.86 -84.40 0.74
C ASP A 342 -22.98 -83.39 -0.05
N GLU A 343 -21.74 -83.17 0.45
CA GLU A 343 -20.44 -83.02 -0.24
C GLU A 343 -20.25 -81.87 -1.27
N ASP A 344 -19.13 -81.13 -1.37
CA ASP A 344 -17.79 -81.24 -0.79
C ASP A 344 -16.99 -79.95 -1.09
N ASP A 345 -15.89 -79.81 -0.35
CA ASP A 345 -14.61 -79.19 -0.71
C ASP A 345 -14.40 -77.65 -0.82
N ASP A 346 -13.56 -77.21 0.11
CA ASP A 346 -12.31 -76.46 -0.09
C ASP A 346 -12.28 -74.95 -0.41
N LEU A 347 -11.59 -74.28 0.52
CA LEU A 347 -10.46 -73.36 0.32
C LEU A 347 -10.70 -71.94 -0.26
N ALA A 348 -9.97 -71.04 0.42
CA ALA A 348 -9.43 -69.77 -0.08
C ALA A 348 -10.38 -68.56 -0.20
N LEU A 349 -10.15 -67.63 0.73
CA LEU A 349 -9.81 -66.21 0.48
C LEU A 349 -10.56 -65.53 -0.67
N ASN A 350 -11.67 -64.85 -0.35
CA ASN A 350 -12.42 -64.06 -1.33
C ASN A 350 -12.57 -62.59 -0.91
N GLU A 351 -11.77 -61.76 -1.58
CA GLU A 351 -12.20 -60.60 -2.37
C GLU A 351 -12.15 -61.04 -3.87
N PRO A 352 -12.67 -60.32 -4.90
CA PRO A 352 -13.61 -59.19 -4.95
C PRO A 352 -14.56 -59.10 -6.22
N ILE A 353 -15.29 -57.97 -6.34
CA ILE A 353 -15.79 -57.22 -7.54
C ILE A 353 -16.96 -57.73 -8.44
N ASN A 354 -18.03 -56.92 -8.52
CA ASN A 354 -18.51 -56.16 -9.72
C ASN A 354 -19.77 -55.34 -9.36
N ASP A 355 -20.12 -54.16 -9.90
CA ASP A 355 -19.43 -52.92 -10.26
C ASP A 355 -20.55 -51.86 -10.49
N SER A 356 -20.24 -50.57 -10.30
CA SER A 356 -20.85 -49.38 -10.96
C SER A 356 -22.21 -48.75 -10.51
N ALA A 357 -22.10 -47.65 -9.71
CA ALA A 357 -22.74 -46.30 -9.70
C ALA A 357 -24.27 -46.05 -9.96
N PRO A 358 -24.91 -44.95 -9.45
CA PRO A 358 -24.34 -43.69 -8.92
C PRO A 358 -24.73 -43.32 -7.48
N VAL A 359 -24.02 -42.31 -6.97
CA VAL A 359 -23.89 -41.91 -5.55
C VAL A 359 -24.96 -40.89 -5.14
N GLU A 360 -25.75 -41.22 -4.11
CA GLU A 360 -26.52 -40.27 -3.29
C GLU A 360 -26.24 -40.57 -1.81
N THR A 361 -25.55 -39.65 -1.13
CA THR A 361 -25.24 -39.75 0.30
C THR A 361 -26.29 -39.01 1.11
N ALA A 362 -27.04 -39.77 1.91
CA ALA A 362 -27.95 -39.27 2.93
C ALA A 362 -27.18 -38.84 4.20
N SER A 363 -27.41 -37.61 4.64
CA SER A 363 -26.81 -36.99 5.82
C SER A 363 -27.58 -37.32 7.11
N VAL A 364 -26.83 -37.62 8.17
CA VAL A 364 -27.35 -37.84 9.53
C VAL A 364 -27.40 -36.52 10.29
N GLN A 365 -28.52 -36.29 10.97
CA GLN A 365 -28.91 -35.09 11.73
C GLN A 365 -27.89 -34.67 12.81
N PRO A 366 -27.65 -33.35 12.98
CA PRO A 366 -27.05 -32.78 14.18
C PRO A 366 -28.11 -32.30 15.20
N ALA A 367 -27.61 -32.05 16.40
CA ALA A 367 -28.35 -31.61 17.59
C ALA A 367 -29.22 -30.36 17.38
N SER A 368 -30.41 -30.38 17.97
CA SER A 368 -31.41 -29.31 17.93
C SER A 368 -31.03 -28.13 18.84
N THR A 369 -30.59 -27.03 18.26
CA THR A 369 -30.80 -25.68 18.82
C THR A 369 -32.20 -25.22 18.38
N ALA A 370 -33.04 -24.83 19.34
CA ALA A 370 -34.41 -24.44 19.07
C ALA A 370 -34.48 -23.14 18.24
N GLN A 371 -34.76 -23.27 16.95
CA GLN A 371 -35.12 -22.14 16.07
C GLN A 371 -36.58 -21.75 16.32
N ALA A 372 -36.80 -20.55 16.86
CA ALA A 372 -38.14 -19.97 16.93
C ALA A 372 -38.58 -19.57 15.51
N THR A 373 -39.58 -20.28 14.97
CA THR A 373 -40.21 -19.92 13.69
C THR A 373 -41.49 -19.15 13.99
N THR A 374 -41.66 -17.97 13.40
CA THR A 374 -42.93 -17.23 13.54
C THR A 374 -43.93 -17.69 12.47
N ALA A 375 -45.23 -17.50 12.72
CA ALA A 375 -46.30 -17.86 11.78
C ALA A 375 -46.17 -17.16 10.40
N ASP A 376 -45.39 -16.08 10.33
CA ASP A 376 -45.15 -15.26 9.13
C ASP A 376 -43.92 -15.73 8.32
N GLY A 377 -43.34 -16.89 8.65
CA GLY A 377 -42.26 -17.52 7.89
C GLY A 377 -40.85 -16.99 8.16
N TRP A 378 -40.67 -16.14 9.17
CA TRP A 378 -39.34 -15.67 9.59
C TRP A 378 -38.64 -16.70 10.49
N THR A 379 -37.34 -16.88 10.27
CA THR A 379 -36.48 -17.80 11.01
C THR A 379 -35.34 -17.04 11.68
N GLN A 380 -35.09 -17.29 12.96
CA GLN A 380 -33.95 -16.67 13.65
C GLN A 380 -32.70 -17.53 13.48
N GLY A 381 -31.64 -16.93 12.95
CA GLY A 381 -30.32 -17.55 12.84
C GLY A 381 -29.64 -17.69 14.22
N SER A 382 -28.60 -18.52 14.28
CA SER A 382 -27.79 -18.70 15.50
C SER A 382 -27.03 -17.44 15.93
N ASP A 383 -26.92 -16.47 15.03
CA ASP A 383 -26.41 -15.12 15.22
C ASP A 383 -27.43 -14.15 15.84
N GLY A 384 -28.67 -14.59 16.05
CA GLY A 384 -29.76 -13.77 16.58
C GLY A 384 -30.45 -12.89 15.52
N ILE A 385 -29.98 -12.92 14.26
CA ILE A 385 -30.53 -12.17 13.14
C ILE A 385 -31.73 -12.92 12.58
N TRP A 386 -32.81 -12.20 12.25
CA TRP A 386 -33.98 -12.80 11.64
C TRP A 386 -33.85 -12.80 10.13
N TRP A 387 -34.06 -13.96 9.52
CA TRP A 387 -33.95 -14.21 8.10
C TRP A 387 -35.30 -14.64 7.53
N TRP A 388 -35.58 -14.20 6.30
CA TRP A 388 -36.73 -14.62 5.52
C TRP A 388 -36.35 -14.77 4.06
N GLN A 389 -36.84 -15.84 3.42
CA GLN A 389 -36.62 -16.09 2.01
C GLN A 389 -37.95 -16.03 1.26
N ASN A 390 -37.98 -15.25 0.19
CA ASN A 390 -39.12 -15.23 -0.71
C ASN A 390 -39.11 -16.49 -1.59
N GLN A 391 -40.17 -17.30 -1.50
CA GLN A 391 -40.25 -18.56 -2.24
C GLN A 391 -40.50 -18.42 -3.75
N GLN A 392 -40.86 -17.21 -4.24
CA GLN A 392 -41.14 -17.00 -5.67
C GLN A 392 -39.91 -16.58 -6.47
N ASP A 393 -39.02 -15.79 -5.88
CA ASP A 393 -37.82 -15.25 -6.55
C ASP A 393 -36.50 -15.70 -5.90
N GLY A 394 -36.56 -16.43 -4.77
CA GLY A 394 -35.41 -16.94 -4.05
C GLY A 394 -34.62 -15.87 -3.29
N SER A 395 -35.09 -14.62 -3.27
CA SER A 395 -34.41 -13.51 -2.61
C SER A 395 -34.43 -13.65 -1.08
N TRP A 396 -33.32 -13.25 -0.46
CA TRP A 396 -33.12 -13.32 0.98
C TRP A 396 -33.27 -11.94 1.60
N TRP A 397 -33.87 -11.90 2.79
CA TRP A 397 -34.13 -10.69 3.55
C TRP A 397 -33.74 -10.92 5.01
N TYR A 398 -33.22 -9.90 5.68
CA TYR A 398 -32.88 -9.96 7.09
C TYR A 398 -33.36 -8.74 7.86
N LYS A 399 -33.51 -8.88 9.18
CA LYS A 399 -33.77 -7.76 10.09
C LYS A 399 -32.49 -7.34 10.78
N ASP A 400 -32.14 -6.07 10.69
CA ASP A 400 -31.01 -5.52 11.42
C ASP A 400 -31.31 -5.40 12.94
N ALA A 401 -30.33 -4.94 13.71
CA ALA A 401 -30.47 -4.75 15.16
C ALA A 401 -31.56 -3.73 15.56
N ASN A 402 -32.01 -2.89 14.62
CA ASN A 402 -33.06 -1.89 14.81
C ASN A 402 -34.44 -2.40 14.37
N GLY A 403 -34.54 -3.61 13.81
CA GLY A 403 -35.76 -4.23 13.32
C GLY A 403 -36.16 -3.83 11.89
N GLU A 404 -35.28 -3.17 11.16
CA GLU A 404 -35.50 -2.77 9.76
C GLU A 404 -35.24 -3.94 8.81
N ILE A 405 -36.14 -4.16 7.84
CA ILE A 405 -36.07 -5.29 6.90
C ILE A 405 -35.26 -4.88 5.67
N LEU A 406 -34.13 -5.53 5.46
CA LEU A 406 -33.19 -5.27 4.37
C LEU A 406 -33.04 -6.50 3.47
N GLN A 407 -32.86 -6.28 2.17
CA GLN A 407 -32.61 -7.35 1.21
C GLN A 407 -31.13 -7.74 1.24
N TYR A 408 -30.87 -9.04 1.40
CA TYR A 408 -29.55 -9.63 1.22
C TYR A 408 -29.30 -9.79 -0.29
N LYS A 409 -28.24 -9.13 -0.79
CA LYS A 409 -27.90 -9.12 -2.23
C LYS A 409 -27.23 -10.39 -2.68
#